data_AF-A0A4U8TKN5-F1
#
_entry.id   AF-A0A4U8TKN5-F1
#
_cell.length_a   1.000
_cell.length_b   1.000
_cell.length_c   1.000
_cell.angle_alpha   90.00
_cell.angle_beta   90.00
_cell.angle_gamma   90.00
#
_symmetry.space_group_name_H-M   'P 1'
#
loop_
_entity.id
_entity.type
_entity.pdbx_description
1 polymer ?
#
loop_
_entity_poly.entity_id
_entity_poly.type
_entity_poly.pdbx_seq_one_letter_code
_entity_poly.pdbx_strand_id
1 'polypeptide(L)'
;MKNENADSKESLQALLQKYKSGSSEELEAGLASLNTDEQKAFIKEVLCLENENWDNGTLKSDEKFNVIFPPHFKAVMAYEKAHFNGAILSDFIEALEEWLEQEEMELYDNPADFEGGDYYSGDDSECDEDYTIDDWVADQTGHLRDFIDSLKDFK
;
A
#
# COMPACT_ATOMS: atom_id res chain seq x y z
N MET A 1 -15.53 -34.34 16.59
CA MET A 1 -15.85 -33.09 15.89
C MET A 1 -14.54 -32.40 15.61
N LYS A 2 -14.07 -32.43 14.35
CA LYS A 2 -12.94 -31.58 13.94
C LYS A 2 -13.48 -30.17 13.84
N ASN A 3 -12.76 -29.24 14.42
CA ASN A 3 -13.16 -27.85 14.54
C ASN A 3 -12.78 -27.18 13.21
N GLU A 4 -13.70 -27.13 12.24
CA GLU A 4 -13.43 -26.61 10.88
C GLU A 4 -12.86 -25.18 10.90
N ASN A 5 -13.16 -24.40 11.95
CA ASN A 5 -12.61 -23.05 12.16
C ASN A 5 -11.15 -22.99 12.62
N ALA A 6 -10.59 -24.06 13.19
CA ALA A 6 -9.18 -24.09 13.57
C ALA A 6 -8.29 -24.38 12.36
N ASP A 7 -8.72 -25.33 11.52
CA ASP A 7 -8.01 -25.74 10.30
C ASP A 7 -7.91 -24.59 9.26
N SER A 8 -8.93 -23.72 9.20
CA SER A 8 -9.00 -22.54 8.32
C SER A 8 -7.92 -21.48 8.64
N LYS A 9 -7.79 -21.10 9.92
CA LYS A 9 -6.79 -20.11 10.37
C LYS A 9 -5.37 -20.63 10.23
N GLU A 10 -5.15 -21.91 10.52
CA GLU A 10 -3.84 -22.54 10.33
C GLU A 10 -3.44 -22.58 8.84
N SER A 11 -4.40 -22.85 7.95
CA SER A 11 -4.16 -22.87 6.50
C SER A 11 -3.80 -21.49 5.95
N LEU A 12 -4.50 -20.45 6.38
CA LEU A 12 -4.18 -19.05 6.02
C LEU A 12 -2.79 -18.63 6.53
N GLN A 13 -2.47 -18.92 7.79
CA GLN A 13 -1.16 -18.61 8.35
C GLN A 13 -0.04 -19.35 7.63
N ALA A 14 -0.23 -20.63 7.30
CA ALA A 14 0.74 -21.40 6.55
C ALA A 14 0.98 -20.80 5.15
N LEU A 15 -0.08 -20.37 4.46
CA LEU A 15 0.04 -19.73 3.16
C LEU A 15 0.74 -18.36 3.25
N LEU A 16 0.48 -17.59 4.30
CA LEU A 16 1.17 -16.32 4.54
C LEU A 16 2.67 -16.52 4.85
N GLN A 17 3.03 -17.58 5.57
CA GLN A 17 4.44 -17.92 5.76
C GLN A 17 5.12 -18.29 4.44
N LYS A 18 4.42 -18.98 3.53
CA LYS A 18 4.92 -19.26 2.18
C LYS A 18 5.06 -18.01 1.32
N TYR A 19 4.11 -17.09 1.44
CA TYR A 19 4.20 -15.77 0.82
C TYR A 19 5.49 -15.07 1.25
N LYS A 20 5.71 -14.97 2.56
CA LYS A 20 6.90 -14.34 3.15
C LYS A 20 8.22 -15.03 2.80
N SER A 21 8.20 -16.33 2.48
CA SER A 21 9.41 -17.07 2.07
C SER A 21 9.71 -16.97 0.56
N GLY A 22 8.79 -16.44 -0.24
CA GLY A 22 9.01 -16.09 -1.64
C GLY A 22 8.75 -17.19 -2.69
N SER A 23 8.03 -18.26 -2.34
CA SER A 23 7.73 -19.36 -3.27
C SER A 23 6.43 -19.14 -4.06
N SER A 24 6.51 -18.80 -5.36
CA SER A 24 5.34 -18.43 -6.18
C SER A 24 4.49 -19.61 -6.68
N GLU A 25 5.08 -20.74 -7.09
CA GLU A 25 4.32 -21.89 -7.61
C GLU A 25 3.45 -22.55 -6.52
N GLU A 26 3.95 -22.62 -5.29
CA GLU A 26 3.17 -23.17 -4.17
C GLU A 26 2.09 -22.22 -3.65
N LEU A 27 2.25 -20.92 -3.93
CA LEU A 27 1.33 -19.87 -3.52
C LEU A 27 0.00 -19.94 -4.28
N GLU A 28 0.05 -20.10 -5.61
CA GLU A 28 -1.14 -20.20 -6.44
C GLU A 28 -1.95 -21.46 -6.12
N ALA A 29 -1.27 -22.61 -6.02
CA ALA A 29 -1.91 -23.86 -5.61
C ALA A 29 -2.50 -23.78 -4.20
N GLY A 30 -1.81 -23.10 -3.28
CA GLY A 30 -2.30 -22.85 -1.92
C GLY A 30 -3.55 -21.99 -1.93
N LEU A 31 -3.55 -20.87 -2.65
CA LEU A 31 -4.71 -19.98 -2.85
C LEU A 31 -5.92 -20.72 -3.43
N ALA A 32 -5.70 -21.54 -4.46
CA ALA A 32 -6.76 -22.31 -5.10
C ALA A 32 -7.37 -23.39 -4.19
N SER A 33 -6.64 -23.82 -3.15
CA SER A 33 -7.12 -24.82 -2.18
C SER A 33 -8.00 -24.23 -1.07
N LEU A 34 -7.93 -22.92 -0.87
CA LEU A 34 -8.75 -22.19 0.10
C LEU A 34 -10.18 -22.00 -0.41
N ASN A 35 -11.13 -21.81 0.52
CA ASN A 35 -12.47 -21.38 0.15
C ASN A 35 -12.48 -19.89 -0.25
N THR A 36 -13.58 -19.43 -0.87
CA THR A 36 -13.66 -18.06 -1.40
C THR A 36 -13.45 -16.97 -0.35
N ASP A 37 -13.94 -17.16 0.89
CA ASP A 37 -13.79 -16.15 1.94
C ASP A 37 -12.35 -16.10 2.48
N GLU A 38 -11.71 -17.27 2.58
CA GLU A 38 -10.29 -17.39 2.92
C GLU A 38 -9.40 -16.78 1.83
N GLN A 39 -9.70 -17.00 0.55
CA GLN A 39 -8.98 -16.37 -0.57
C GLN A 39 -9.05 -14.84 -0.46
N LYS A 40 -10.24 -14.29 -0.21
CA LYS A 40 -10.41 -12.84 0.00
C LYS A 40 -9.62 -12.34 1.20
N ALA A 41 -9.67 -13.06 2.32
CA ALA A 41 -8.94 -12.70 3.52
C ALA A 41 -7.42 -12.70 3.29
N PHE A 42 -6.90 -13.73 2.61
CA PHE A 42 -5.49 -13.83 2.28
C PHE A 42 -5.01 -12.68 1.37
N ILE A 43 -5.77 -12.35 0.31
CA ILE A 43 -5.42 -11.25 -0.59
C ILE A 43 -5.38 -9.92 0.16
N LYS A 44 -6.35 -9.67 1.04
CA LYS A 44 -6.36 -8.47 1.91
C LYS A 44 -5.15 -8.44 2.84
N GLU A 45 -4.81 -9.56 3.44
CA GLU A 45 -3.65 -9.66 4.34
C GLU A 45 -2.33 -9.42 3.60
N VAL A 46 -2.22 -9.86 2.34
CA VAL A 46 -1.07 -9.55 1.47
C VAL A 46 -1.00 -8.06 1.14
N LEU A 47 -2.12 -7.43 0.80
CA LEU A 47 -2.17 -5.98 0.52
C LEU A 47 -1.75 -5.15 1.74
N CYS A 48 -2.30 -5.48 2.93
CA CYS A 48 -1.90 -4.82 4.17
C CYS A 48 -0.41 -5.05 4.49
N LEU A 49 0.09 -6.28 4.29
CA LEU A 49 1.50 -6.59 4.54
C LEU A 49 2.43 -5.78 3.63
N GLU A 50 2.10 -5.63 2.35
CA GLU A 50 2.93 -4.82 1.45
C GLU A 50 2.81 -3.33 1.73
N ASN A 51 1.67 -2.83 2.20
CA ASN A 51 1.56 -1.47 2.71
C ASN A 51 2.48 -1.26 3.92
N GLU A 52 2.45 -2.17 4.91
CA GLU A 52 3.37 -2.11 6.05
C GLU A 52 4.84 -2.18 5.62
N ASN A 53 5.17 -3.02 4.62
CA ASN A 53 6.53 -3.12 4.08
C ASN A 53 6.96 -1.86 3.33
N TRP A 54 6.02 -1.14 2.74
CA TRP A 54 6.28 0.17 2.14
C TRP A 54 6.54 1.21 3.22
N ASP A 55 5.64 1.32 4.20
CA ASP A 55 5.72 2.30 5.30
C ASP A 55 7.02 2.14 6.11
N ASN A 56 7.48 0.89 6.32
CA ASN A 56 8.71 0.62 7.05
C ASN A 56 9.99 0.63 6.19
N GLY A 57 9.86 0.91 4.88
CA GLY A 57 10.97 1.02 3.94
C GLY A 57 11.61 -0.31 3.53
N THR A 58 10.94 -1.44 3.77
CA THR A 58 11.36 -2.76 3.27
C THR A 58 11.20 -2.84 1.75
N LEU A 59 10.06 -2.39 1.23
CA LEU A 59 9.90 -2.19 -0.22
C LEU A 59 10.74 -1.00 -0.68
N LYS A 60 11.21 -1.08 -1.91
CA LYS A 60 12.01 -0.04 -2.56
C LYS A 60 11.28 0.47 -3.78
N SER A 61 11.54 1.72 -4.16
CA SER A 61 11.10 2.30 -5.42
C SER A 61 12.21 2.25 -6.47
N ASP A 62 11.82 2.31 -7.75
CA ASP A 62 12.73 2.52 -8.87
C ASP A 62 13.11 4.01 -9.03
N GLU A 63 13.91 4.33 -10.05
CA GLU A 63 14.33 5.71 -10.35
C GLU A 63 13.18 6.65 -10.74
N LYS A 64 11.98 6.11 -10.98
CA LYS A 64 10.75 6.84 -11.31
C LYS A 64 9.74 6.81 -10.17
N PHE A 65 10.17 6.43 -8.96
CA PHE A 65 9.33 6.33 -7.77
C PHE A 65 8.27 5.22 -7.82
N ASN A 66 8.33 4.28 -8.77
CA ASN A 66 7.42 3.14 -8.77
C ASN A 66 7.87 2.09 -7.76
N VAL A 67 6.95 1.61 -6.93
CA VAL A 67 7.21 0.59 -5.92
C VAL A 67 7.51 -0.76 -6.57
N ILE A 68 8.64 -1.35 -6.17
CA ILE A 68 9.13 -2.63 -6.70
C ILE A 68 8.54 -3.76 -5.87
N PHE A 69 7.34 -4.22 -6.26
CA PHE A 69 6.70 -5.37 -5.64
C PHE A 69 7.42 -6.69 -5.92
N PRO A 70 7.49 -7.60 -4.93
CA PRO A 70 8.14 -8.88 -5.11
C PRO A 70 7.36 -9.81 -6.07
N PRO A 71 8.02 -10.80 -6.71
CA PRO A 71 7.35 -11.67 -7.69
C PRO A 71 6.12 -12.41 -7.16
N HIS A 72 6.13 -12.78 -5.88
CA HIS A 72 5.01 -13.45 -5.24
C HIS A 72 3.79 -12.53 -5.02
N PHE A 73 4.00 -11.23 -4.76
CA PHE A 73 2.91 -10.25 -4.78
C PHE A 73 2.23 -10.22 -6.15
N LYS A 74 3.02 -10.16 -7.23
CA LYS A 74 2.50 -10.14 -8.61
C LYS A 74 1.67 -11.38 -8.92
N ALA A 75 2.08 -12.55 -8.41
CA ALA A 75 1.30 -13.79 -8.53
C ALA A 75 -0.06 -13.70 -7.81
N VAL A 76 -0.08 -13.13 -6.59
CA VAL A 76 -1.33 -12.92 -5.84
C VAL A 76 -2.25 -11.93 -6.57
N MET A 77 -1.71 -10.84 -7.11
CA MET A 77 -2.50 -9.86 -7.89
C MET A 77 -3.02 -10.45 -9.21
N ALA A 78 -2.24 -11.30 -9.89
CA ALA A 78 -2.72 -12.01 -11.08
C ALA A 78 -3.88 -12.97 -10.75
N TYR A 79 -3.79 -13.69 -9.62
CA TYR A 79 -4.88 -14.53 -9.13
C TYR A 79 -6.11 -13.69 -8.77
N GLU A 80 -5.91 -12.58 -8.05
CA GLU A 80 -6.96 -11.64 -7.67
C GLU A 80 -7.72 -11.13 -8.91
N LYS A 81 -7.00 -10.70 -9.94
CA LYS A 81 -7.58 -10.25 -11.21
C LYS A 81 -8.36 -11.34 -11.93
N ALA A 82 -7.84 -12.56 -11.95
CA ALA A 82 -8.49 -13.69 -12.63
C ALA A 82 -9.77 -14.19 -11.92
N HIS A 83 -9.81 -14.13 -10.59
CA HIS A 83 -10.87 -14.76 -9.79
C HIS A 83 -11.84 -13.78 -9.15
N PHE A 84 -11.40 -12.54 -8.90
CA PHE A 84 -12.18 -11.49 -8.26
C PHE A 84 -12.27 -10.20 -9.09
N ASN A 85 -11.73 -10.21 -10.32
CA ASN A 85 -11.84 -9.11 -11.28
C ASN A 85 -11.33 -7.77 -10.72
N GLY A 86 -10.25 -7.78 -9.93
CA GLY A 86 -9.68 -6.54 -9.39
C GLY A 86 -10.47 -5.94 -8.23
N ALA A 87 -11.57 -6.57 -7.78
CA ALA A 87 -12.46 -5.96 -6.81
C ALA A 87 -11.79 -5.73 -5.45
N ILE A 88 -10.97 -6.67 -4.97
CA ILE A 88 -10.34 -6.55 -3.66
C ILE A 88 -9.25 -5.49 -3.69
N LEU A 89 -8.46 -5.46 -4.77
CA LEU A 89 -7.45 -4.43 -5.00
C LEU A 89 -8.11 -3.04 -5.16
N SER A 90 -9.24 -2.96 -5.84
CA SER A 90 -9.97 -1.71 -6.04
C SER A 90 -10.45 -1.13 -4.72
N ASP A 91 -11.13 -1.93 -3.90
CA ASP A 91 -11.60 -1.52 -2.57
C ASP A 91 -10.42 -1.05 -1.69
N PHE A 92 -9.27 -1.71 -1.80
CA PHE A 92 -8.08 -1.36 -1.03
C PHE A 92 -7.46 -0.02 -1.49
N ILE A 93 -7.34 0.19 -2.81
CA ILE A 93 -6.86 1.46 -3.37
C ILE A 93 -7.80 2.61 -2.96
N GLU A 94 -9.12 2.41 -3.04
CA GLU A 94 -10.11 3.43 -2.65
C GLU A 94 -9.93 3.82 -1.17
N ALA A 95 -9.73 2.85 -0.28
CA ALA A 95 -9.47 3.13 1.14
C ALA A 95 -8.15 3.89 1.37
N LEU A 96 -7.11 3.63 0.58
CA LEU A 96 -5.85 4.39 0.64
C LEU A 96 -6.01 5.81 0.08
N GLU A 97 -6.80 5.99 -0.99
CA GLU A 97 -7.10 7.31 -1.55
C GLU A 97 -7.91 8.17 -0.56
N GLU A 98 -8.88 7.58 0.15
CA GLU A 98 -9.61 8.25 1.24
C GLU A 98 -8.68 8.64 2.40
N TRP A 99 -7.74 7.76 2.78
CA TRP A 99 -6.76 8.07 3.83
C TRP A 99 -5.80 9.19 3.40
N LEU A 100 -5.30 9.14 2.16
CA LEU A 100 -4.48 10.20 1.58
C LEU A 100 -5.20 11.56 1.62
N GLU A 101 -6.46 11.62 1.18
CA GLU A 101 -7.26 12.85 1.23
C GLU A 101 -7.38 13.38 2.67
N GLN A 102 -7.58 12.48 3.64
CA GLN A 102 -7.63 12.87 5.05
C GLN A 102 -6.30 13.43 5.55
N GLU A 103 -5.17 12.78 5.25
CA GLU A 103 -3.85 13.27 5.66
C GLU A 103 -3.53 14.63 5.03
N GLU A 104 -3.83 14.81 3.74
CA GLU A 104 -3.66 16.10 3.07
C GLU A 104 -4.51 17.19 3.74
N MET A 105 -5.78 16.93 4.05
CA MET A 105 -6.63 17.88 4.78
C MET A 105 -6.05 18.24 6.15
N GLU A 106 -5.56 17.26 6.91
CA GLU A 106 -4.96 17.49 8.23
C GLU A 106 -3.69 18.36 8.14
N LEU A 107 -2.88 18.18 7.10
CA LEU A 107 -1.69 18.99 6.84
C LEU A 107 -2.05 20.44 6.44
N TYR A 108 -3.07 20.65 5.62
CA TYR A 108 -3.55 21.99 5.27
C TYR A 108 -4.22 22.71 6.45
N ASP A 109 -4.94 22.00 7.30
CA ASP A 109 -5.64 22.57 8.46
C ASP A 109 -4.66 22.98 9.57
N ASN A 110 -3.52 22.30 9.70
CA ASN A 110 -2.51 22.59 10.70
C ASN A 110 -1.08 22.44 10.14
N PRO A 111 -0.59 23.43 9.37
CA PRO A 111 0.74 23.40 8.77
C PRO A 111 1.83 23.75 9.79
N ALA A 112 1.73 23.26 11.04
CA ALA A 112 2.60 23.63 12.15
C ALA A 112 4.08 23.36 11.89
N ASP A 113 4.38 22.37 11.04
CA ASP A 113 5.75 21.99 10.64
C ASP A 113 6.16 22.55 9.27
N PHE A 114 5.30 23.34 8.60
CA PHE A 114 5.68 24.09 7.41
C PHE A 114 6.50 25.32 7.85
N GLU A 115 7.82 25.21 7.76
CA GLU A 115 8.78 26.28 8.12
C GLU A 115 8.65 27.55 7.27
N GLY A 116 7.78 27.57 6.25
CA GLY A 116 7.49 28.77 5.46
C GLY A 116 6.64 29.84 6.16
N GLY A 117 6.41 29.70 7.47
CA GLY A 117 5.62 30.63 8.29
C GLY A 117 6.19 32.05 8.43
N ASP A 118 7.48 32.27 8.18
CA ASP A 118 8.11 33.61 8.27
C ASP A 118 8.16 34.38 6.93
N TYR A 119 7.66 33.82 5.81
CA TYR A 119 7.69 34.49 4.49
C TYR A 119 6.74 35.69 4.37
N TYR A 120 5.87 35.93 5.36
CA TYR A 120 4.96 37.08 5.39
C TYR A 120 5.47 38.29 6.20
N SER A 121 6.62 38.18 6.88
CA SER A 121 7.30 39.32 7.47
C SER A 121 8.47 39.72 6.60
N GLY A 122 8.29 40.80 5.84
CA GLY A 122 9.29 41.29 4.91
C GLY A 122 10.66 41.53 5.54
N ASP A 123 11.63 41.51 4.64
CA ASP A 123 13.04 41.94 4.74
C ASP A 123 14.05 40.78 4.73
N ASP A 124 14.68 40.63 3.55
CA ASP A 124 15.99 40.06 3.28
C ASP A 124 16.35 38.67 3.84
N SER A 125 16.11 37.60 3.06
CA SER A 125 17.15 36.60 2.77
C SER A 125 16.76 35.70 1.60
N GLU A 126 17.78 35.20 0.89
CA GLU A 126 17.73 34.29 -0.27
C GLU A 126 17.07 32.93 0.03
N CYS A 127 15.83 32.93 0.51
CA CYS A 127 15.01 31.73 0.66
C CYS A 127 14.39 31.38 -0.69
N ASP A 128 14.36 30.08 -1.04
CA ASP A 128 13.73 29.58 -2.26
C ASP A 128 12.28 30.07 -2.34
N GLU A 129 12.06 31.15 -3.12
CA GLU A 129 10.76 31.82 -3.30
C GLU A 129 9.70 30.91 -3.96
N ASP A 130 10.07 29.68 -4.32
CA ASP A 130 9.27 28.74 -5.09
C ASP A 130 8.70 27.56 -4.27
N TYR A 131 9.10 27.34 -3.00
CA TYR A 131 8.58 26.22 -2.20
C TYR A 131 7.28 26.58 -1.47
N THR A 132 6.19 26.01 -1.93
CA THR A 132 4.84 26.31 -1.45
C THR A 132 4.34 25.29 -0.42
N ILE A 133 3.23 25.61 0.25
CA ILE A 133 2.53 24.65 1.10
C ILE A 133 2.08 23.41 0.31
N ASP A 134 1.74 23.57 -0.97
CA ASP A 134 1.35 22.46 -1.85
C ASP A 134 2.54 21.52 -2.09
N ASP A 135 3.75 22.06 -2.27
CA ASP A 135 4.98 21.28 -2.41
C ASP A 135 5.31 20.53 -1.12
N TRP A 136 5.14 21.18 0.03
CA TRP A 136 5.34 20.53 1.33
C TRP A 136 4.34 19.40 1.59
N VAL A 137 3.04 19.63 1.34
CA VAL A 137 2.02 18.58 1.46
C VAL A 137 2.32 17.43 0.51
N ALA A 138 2.76 17.73 -0.72
CA ALA A 138 3.19 16.71 -1.67
C ALA A 138 4.40 15.92 -1.20
N ASP A 139 5.37 16.56 -0.54
CA ASP A 139 6.54 15.87 0.04
C ASP A 139 6.14 14.96 1.22
N GLN A 140 5.22 15.42 2.08
CA GLN A 140 4.76 14.61 3.23
C GLN A 140 3.99 13.37 2.77
N THR A 141 3.14 13.51 1.75
CA THR A 141 2.20 12.47 1.29
C THR A 141 2.67 11.71 0.05
N GLY A 142 3.80 12.11 -0.55
CA GLY A 142 4.32 11.57 -1.80
C GLY A 142 4.55 10.06 -1.73
N HIS A 143 5.04 9.57 -0.60
CA HIS A 143 5.24 8.14 -0.39
C HIS A 143 3.93 7.33 -0.53
N LEU A 144 2.81 7.83 0.01
CA LEU A 144 1.52 7.16 -0.09
C LEU A 144 0.97 7.22 -1.53
N ARG A 145 1.12 8.37 -2.20
CA ARG A 145 0.77 8.55 -3.62
C ARG A 145 1.53 7.56 -4.52
N ASP A 146 2.84 7.44 -4.34
CA ASP A 146 3.69 6.53 -5.11
C ASP A 146 3.25 5.07 -4.96
N PHE A 147 2.87 4.67 -3.74
CA PHE A 147 2.35 3.33 -3.46
C PHE A 147 1.00 3.08 -4.14
N ILE A 148 0.06 4.01 -3.99
CA ILE A 148 -1.26 3.94 -4.62
C ILE A 148 -1.12 3.82 -6.15
N ASP A 149 -0.30 4.66 -6.76
CA ASP A 149 -0.11 4.66 -8.22
C ASP A 149 0.56 3.37 -8.70
N SER A 150 1.51 2.84 -7.94
CA SER A 150 2.13 1.55 -8.24
C SER A 150 1.17 0.36 -8.11
N LEU A 151 0.17 0.45 -7.22
CA LEU A 151 -0.89 -0.56 -7.11
C LEU A 151 -1.87 -0.51 -8.29
N LYS A 152 -2.14 0.68 -8.85
CA LYS A 152 -3.07 0.85 -9.99
C LYS A 152 -2.60 0.10 -11.24
N ASP A 153 -1.29 -0.15 -11.39
CA ASP A 153 -0.74 -0.97 -12.48
C ASP A 153 -1.24 -2.43 -12.48
N PHE A 154 -1.77 -2.92 -11.35
CA PHE A 154 -2.33 -4.27 -11.22
C PHE A 154 -3.84 -4.36 -11.49
N LYS A 155 -4.56 -3.22 -11.60
CA LYS A 155 -5.98 -3.20 -12.01
C LYS A 155 -6.15 -3.74 -13.44
#